data_AF-A0A1Y2AHZ3-F1
#
_entry.id   AF-A0A1Y2AHZ3-F1
#
_cell.length_a   1.000
_cell.length_b   1.000
_cell.length_c   1.000
_cell.angle_alpha   90.00
_cell.angle_beta   90.00
_cell.angle_gamma   90.00
#
_symmetry.space_group_name_H-M   'P 1'
#
loop_
_entity.id
_entity.type
_entity.pdbx_description
1 polymer ?
#
loop_
_entity_poly.entity_id
_entity_poly.type
_entity_poly.pdbx_seq_one_letter_code
_entity_poly.pdbx_strand_id
1 'polypeptide(L)'
;MSPQIHAAAKPADEAVPNDLIPVPINNEEKEVPERKAGHYRTNDKKLIVGTIIMMFLLCLSWSAQWASFALPYWRGDKYHTGGLFQVCGNTEFRYDPATTDIYPDTTHEWRCEPFEQYVDRFQQLFKDYPTGDWYVQAGSAKKMIVVSRWFEALTTSMDMFFGVTTAYVVVYPHSDPDKQTKNLKLALIGVLLTPVWTICDQFIQMAYWNSIGVGIFNHEVQTYLYASGDISWISSVIDLILQVSCLAFGVRRAWRLKDEAAAKAGIKITSHDA
;
A
#
# COMPACT_ATOMS: atom_id res chain seq x y z
N MET A 1 17.18 -37.44 68.38
CA MET A 1 17.55 -37.64 66.95
C MET A 1 16.42 -38.41 66.27
N SER A 2 16.31 -38.27 64.96
CA SER A 2 15.17 -38.73 64.13
C SER A 2 14.90 -40.24 64.16
N PRO A 3 13.66 -40.68 63.88
CA PRO A 3 13.34 -42.10 63.71
C PRO A 3 13.89 -42.66 62.40
N GLN A 4 14.05 -43.99 62.34
CA GLN A 4 14.14 -44.73 61.08
C GLN A 4 12.92 -45.66 60.93
N ILE A 5 12.50 -45.81 59.68
CA ILE A 5 11.21 -46.38 59.28
C ILE A 5 11.34 -47.90 59.12
N HIS A 6 10.32 -48.65 59.56
CA HIS A 6 10.25 -50.09 59.37
C HIS A 6 10.13 -50.47 57.90
N ALA A 7 10.97 -51.40 57.45
CA ALA A 7 10.73 -52.20 56.25
C ALA A 7 10.04 -53.51 56.63
N ALA A 8 9.03 -53.91 55.84
CA ALA A 8 8.44 -55.25 55.87
C ALA A 8 8.04 -55.65 54.43
N ALA A 9 8.16 -56.93 54.09
CA ALA A 9 8.06 -57.43 52.73
C ALA A 9 6.73 -58.16 52.40
N LYS A 10 6.53 -58.39 51.09
CA LYS A 10 5.56 -59.25 50.35
C LYS A 10 5.25 -60.64 50.99
N PRO A 11 4.21 -61.42 50.56
CA PRO A 11 3.53 -61.49 49.24
C PRO A 11 1.98 -61.27 49.32
N ALA A 12 1.06 -61.64 48.41
CA ALA A 12 1.05 -62.55 47.23
C ALA A 12 0.01 -62.15 46.13
N ASP A 13 -0.40 -63.11 45.29
CA ASP A 13 -1.27 -63.02 44.10
C ASP A 13 -2.79 -63.16 44.34
N GLU A 14 -3.60 -62.58 43.45
CA GLU A 14 -4.81 -63.23 42.89
C GLU A 14 -5.20 -62.58 41.53
N ALA A 15 -5.85 -63.35 40.64
CA ALA A 15 -5.89 -63.07 39.20
C ALA A 15 -7.22 -62.48 38.66
N VAL A 16 -7.14 -61.69 37.58
CA VAL A 16 -8.28 -61.23 36.75
C VAL A 16 -7.85 -61.33 35.26
N PRO A 17 -8.72 -61.80 34.33
CA PRO A 17 -8.25 -62.53 33.15
C PRO A 17 -7.87 -61.69 31.91
N ASN A 18 -7.16 -62.35 30.99
CA ASN A 18 -6.99 -61.93 29.60
C ASN A 18 -8.36 -61.69 28.93
N ASP A 19 -8.57 -60.49 28.41
CA ASP A 19 -9.28 -60.25 27.13
C ASP A 19 -9.04 -58.81 26.67
N LEU A 20 -7.79 -58.52 26.28
CA LEU A 20 -7.46 -57.38 25.43
C LEU A 20 -7.12 -57.91 24.04
N ILE A 21 -8.16 -58.05 23.21
CA ILE A 21 -8.00 -58.27 21.78
C ILE A 21 -7.20 -57.08 21.22
N PRO A 22 -5.99 -57.30 20.66
CA PRO A 22 -5.29 -56.22 19.99
C PRO A 22 -6.09 -55.84 18.74
N VAL A 23 -6.78 -54.70 18.80
CA VAL A 23 -7.36 -54.08 17.61
C VAL A 23 -6.19 -53.81 16.68
N PRO A 24 -6.15 -54.37 15.45
CA PRO A 24 -5.14 -54.00 14.49
C PRO A 24 -5.35 -52.52 14.18
N ILE A 25 -4.42 -51.69 14.63
CA ILE A 25 -4.27 -50.35 14.08
C ILE A 25 -3.86 -50.58 12.64
N ASN A 26 -4.83 -50.52 11.73
CA ASN A 26 -4.55 -50.44 10.30
C ASN A 26 -3.79 -49.14 10.08
N ASN A 27 -2.46 -49.24 10.12
CA ASN A 27 -1.53 -48.26 9.59
C ASN A 27 -1.63 -48.25 8.06
N GLU A 28 -2.84 -48.02 7.54
CA GLU A 28 -2.97 -47.21 6.34
C GLU A 28 -2.72 -45.76 6.76
N GLU A 29 -1.47 -45.48 7.14
CA GLU A 29 -0.89 -44.17 6.86
C GLU A 29 -1.01 -44.00 5.34
N LYS A 30 -2.09 -43.33 4.92
CA LYS A 30 -2.13 -42.76 3.58
C LYS A 30 -0.95 -41.80 3.53
N GLU A 31 0.14 -42.25 2.91
CA GLU A 31 1.31 -41.43 2.61
C GLU A 31 0.79 -40.10 2.08
N VAL A 32 0.88 -39.06 2.91
CA VAL A 32 0.48 -37.72 2.49
C VAL A 32 1.53 -37.35 1.45
N PRO A 33 1.16 -37.28 0.15
CA PRO A 33 2.15 -37.30 -0.92
C PRO A 33 3.12 -36.15 -0.70
N GLU A 34 4.40 -36.50 -0.60
CA GLU A 34 5.46 -35.60 -0.15
C GLU A 34 5.44 -34.33 -1.01
N ARG A 35 5.01 -33.22 -0.40
CA ARG A 35 4.84 -31.96 -1.14
C ARG A 35 6.22 -31.42 -1.48
N LYS A 36 6.54 -31.47 -2.78
CA LYS A 36 7.74 -30.82 -3.35
C LYS A 36 7.86 -29.37 -2.86
N ALA A 37 9.08 -28.83 -2.85
CA ALA A 37 9.27 -27.42 -2.52
C ALA A 37 8.53 -26.53 -3.53
N GLY A 38 7.67 -25.63 -3.06
CA GLY A 38 6.92 -24.71 -3.93
C GLY A 38 5.74 -24.01 -3.26
N HIS A 39 5.04 -23.20 -4.05
CA HIS A 39 3.82 -22.50 -3.63
C HIS A 39 2.58 -23.37 -3.84
N TYR A 40 1.75 -23.48 -2.81
CA TYR A 40 0.52 -24.28 -2.85
C TYR A 40 -0.69 -23.44 -2.48
N ARG A 41 -1.74 -23.54 -3.29
CA ARG A 41 -3.03 -22.90 -2.98
C ARG A 41 -3.56 -23.40 -1.64
N THR A 42 -3.97 -22.47 -0.78
CA THR A 42 -4.72 -22.79 0.44
C THR A 42 -6.08 -23.40 0.11
N ASN A 43 -6.53 -24.38 0.89
CA ASN A 43 -7.87 -24.94 0.78
C ASN A 43 -8.91 -24.12 1.56
N ASP A 44 -8.49 -23.05 2.24
CA ASP A 44 -9.36 -22.26 3.10
C ASP A 44 -10.26 -21.31 2.30
N LYS A 45 -11.51 -21.73 2.08
CA LYS A 45 -12.53 -20.95 1.36
C LYS A 45 -12.78 -19.56 1.97
N LYS A 46 -12.71 -19.42 3.30
CA LYS A 46 -12.94 -18.12 3.97
C LYS A 46 -11.77 -17.18 3.73
N LEU A 47 -10.54 -17.70 3.74
CA LEU A 47 -9.34 -16.93 3.40
C LEU A 47 -9.39 -16.45 1.93
N ILE A 48 -9.70 -17.36 1.00
CA ILE A 48 -9.83 -17.04 -0.44
C ILE A 48 -10.88 -15.96 -0.68
N VAL A 49 -12.10 -16.09 -0.12
CA VAL A 49 -13.17 -15.10 -0.32
C VAL A 49 -12.80 -13.75 0.29
N GLY A 50 -12.20 -13.73 1.48
CA GLY A 50 -11.69 -12.50 2.10
C GLY A 50 -10.63 -11.80 1.23
N THR A 51 -9.69 -12.55 0.67
CA THR A 51 -8.68 -12.00 -0.24
C THR A 51 -9.28 -11.50 -1.56
N ILE A 52 -10.31 -12.16 -2.11
CA ILE A 52 -11.00 -11.69 -3.33
C ILE A 52 -11.74 -10.36 -3.07
N ILE A 53 -12.45 -10.24 -1.94
CA ILE A 53 -13.12 -8.98 -1.56
C ILE A 53 -12.08 -7.86 -1.38
N MET A 54 -10.98 -8.16 -0.70
CA MET A 54 -9.87 -7.22 -0.51
C MET A 54 -9.29 -6.76 -1.86
N MET A 55 -8.97 -7.69 -2.78
CA MET A 55 -8.47 -7.38 -4.11
C MET A 55 -9.47 -6.54 -4.95
N PHE A 56 -10.78 -6.79 -4.81
CA PHE A 56 -11.79 -5.96 -5.48
C PHE A 56 -11.77 -4.52 -4.97
N LEU A 57 -11.64 -4.32 -3.66
CA LEU A 57 -11.52 -2.98 -3.05
C LEU A 57 -10.21 -2.28 -3.46
N LEU A 58 -9.08 -3.00 -3.48
CA LEU A 58 -7.81 -2.47 -4.01
C LEU A 58 -7.96 -2.01 -5.47
N CYS A 59 -8.57 -2.82 -6.34
CA CYS A 59 -8.81 -2.43 -7.74
C CYS A 59 -9.63 -1.14 -7.87
N LEU A 60 -10.62 -0.90 -7.00
CA LEU A 60 -11.36 0.36 -6.97
C LEU A 60 -10.47 1.52 -6.52
N SER A 61 -9.66 1.32 -5.49
CA SER A 61 -8.74 2.33 -4.98
C SER A 61 -7.66 2.71 -6.00
N TRP A 62 -7.00 1.73 -6.62
CA TRP A 62 -6.03 1.94 -7.71
C TRP A 62 -6.65 2.65 -8.92
N SER A 63 -7.91 2.35 -9.23
CA SER A 63 -8.64 3.06 -10.30
C SER A 63 -8.84 4.54 -9.94
N ALA A 64 -9.08 4.85 -8.66
CA ALA A 64 -9.17 6.23 -8.18
C ALA A 64 -7.80 6.94 -8.16
N GLN A 65 -6.71 6.25 -7.79
CA GLN A 65 -5.33 6.75 -7.89
C GLN A 65 -4.99 7.12 -9.35
N TRP A 66 -5.20 6.20 -10.30
CA TRP A 66 -4.95 6.46 -11.74
C TRP A 66 -5.86 7.54 -12.33
N ALA A 67 -7.11 7.66 -11.88
CA ALA A 67 -7.98 8.77 -12.26
C ALA A 67 -7.44 10.12 -11.74
N SER A 68 -7.07 10.18 -10.45
CA SER A 68 -6.44 11.35 -9.82
C SER A 68 -5.18 11.79 -10.57
N PHE A 69 -4.30 10.85 -10.89
CA PHE A 69 -3.06 11.06 -11.66
C PHE A 69 -3.29 11.79 -13.00
N ALA A 70 -4.40 11.49 -13.68
CA ALA A 70 -4.75 12.10 -14.97
C ALA A 70 -5.53 13.43 -14.83
N LEU A 71 -6.14 13.72 -13.67
CA LEU A 71 -7.04 14.86 -13.49
C LEU A 71 -6.28 16.19 -13.28
N PRO A 72 -6.83 17.33 -13.76
CA PRO A 72 -6.23 18.65 -13.63
C PRO A 72 -6.50 19.31 -12.25
N TYR A 73 -6.72 18.53 -11.18
CA TYR A 73 -7.21 19.01 -9.87
C TYR A 73 -6.25 18.69 -8.71
N TRP A 74 -4.96 18.86 -8.93
CA TRP A 74 -3.91 18.74 -7.90
C TRP A 74 -3.74 20.05 -7.14
N ARG A 75 -3.88 21.16 -7.85
CA ARG A 75 -3.91 22.51 -7.32
C ARG A 75 -4.97 23.32 -8.02
N GLY A 76 -5.68 24.19 -7.31
CA GLY A 76 -6.64 25.12 -7.91
C GLY A 76 -6.62 26.50 -7.28
N ASP A 77 -6.95 27.49 -8.09
CA ASP A 77 -7.48 28.78 -7.69
C ASP A 77 -8.63 29.21 -8.62
N LYS A 78 -9.12 30.45 -8.50
CA LYS A 78 -10.25 30.95 -9.31
C LYS A 78 -9.94 31.12 -10.82
N TYR A 79 -8.67 31.04 -11.22
CA TYR A 79 -8.22 31.25 -12.59
C TYR A 79 -7.70 29.97 -13.25
N HIS A 80 -7.02 29.11 -12.47
CA HIS A 80 -6.38 27.90 -12.96
C HIS A 80 -6.62 26.69 -12.05
N THR A 81 -6.78 25.52 -12.66
CA THR A 81 -6.61 24.21 -12.02
C THR A 81 -5.46 23.47 -12.70
N GLY A 82 -4.39 23.24 -11.94
CA GLY A 82 -3.23 22.49 -12.37
C GLY A 82 -3.35 21.02 -11.99
N GLY A 83 -3.00 20.14 -12.93
CA GLY A 83 -2.63 18.77 -12.63
C GLY A 83 -1.39 18.35 -13.41
N LEU A 84 -0.92 17.16 -13.09
CA LEU A 84 0.39 16.67 -13.51
C LEU A 84 0.66 16.83 -15.03
N PHE A 85 -0.33 16.55 -15.89
CA PHE A 85 -0.18 16.57 -17.35
C PHE A 85 -0.62 17.86 -18.04
N GLN A 86 -1.53 18.61 -17.43
CA GLN A 86 -2.17 19.76 -18.07
C GLN A 86 -2.57 20.80 -17.03
N VAL A 87 -2.54 22.07 -17.45
CA VAL A 87 -3.13 23.17 -16.69
C VAL A 87 -4.37 23.62 -17.44
N CYS A 88 -5.48 23.79 -16.71
CA CYS A 88 -6.73 24.29 -17.26
C CYS A 88 -7.03 25.65 -16.62
N GLY A 89 -7.57 26.59 -17.39
CA GLY A 89 -7.90 27.92 -16.88
C GLY A 89 -8.62 28.81 -17.88
N ASN A 90 -8.92 30.03 -17.44
CA ASN A 90 -9.66 31.04 -18.20
C ASN A 90 -9.00 32.42 -18.24
N THR A 91 -7.78 32.58 -17.72
CA THR A 91 -7.16 33.90 -17.49
C THR A 91 -5.66 33.83 -17.75
N GLU A 92 -5.14 34.70 -18.62
CA GLU A 92 -3.70 34.90 -18.75
C GLU A 92 -3.18 35.84 -17.65
N PHE A 93 -1.93 35.61 -17.23
CA PHE A 93 -1.24 36.48 -16.28
C PHE A 93 -0.32 37.48 -16.98
N ARG A 94 -0.16 38.66 -16.37
CA ARG A 94 0.83 39.67 -16.74
C ARG A 94 1.75 39.95 -15.56
N TYR A 95 3.03 40.12 -15.83
CA TYR A 95 4.04 40.55 -14.87
C TYR A 95 4.14 42.08 -14.82
N ASP A 96 4.25 42.65 -13.63
CA ASP A 96 4.59 44.07 -13.43
C ASP A 96 6.03 44.18 -12.89
N PRO A 97 6.98 44.74 -13.68
CA PRO A 97 8.37 44.87 -13.26
C PRO A 97 8.60 45.92 -12.16
N ALA A 98 7.62 46.79 -11.87
CA ALA A 98 7.74 47.80 -10.82
C ALA A 98 7.39 47.24 -9.43
N THR A 99 6.43 46.31 -9.34
CA THR A 99 6.05 45.64 -8.09
C THR A 99 6.65 44.25 -7.93
N THR A 100 7.16 43.65 -9.02
CA THR A 100 7.63 42.25 -9.12
C THR A 100 6.53 41.19 -8.94
N ASP A 101 5.28 41.61 -8.97
CA ASP A 101 4.10 40.75 -8.88
C ASP A 101 3.60 40.28 -10.25
N ILE A 102 2.77 39.24 -10.21
CA ILE A 102 1.89 38.85 -11.31
C ILE A 102 0.44 39.23 -11.00
N TYR A 103 -0.32 39.58 -12.04
CA TYR A 103 -1.73 39.93 -11.94
C TYR A 103 -2.54 39.28 -13.08
N PRO A 104 -3.84 39.00 -12.89
CA PRO A 104 -4.74 38.58 -13.97
C PRO A 104 -4.89 39.71 -15.00
N ASP A 105 -4.82 39.38 -16.29
CA ASP A 105 -4.79 40.36 -17.39
C ASP A 105 -5.96 40.18 -18.37
N THR A 106 -5.91 39.15 -19.22
CA THR A 106 -6.95 38.85 -20.21
C THR A 106 -7.68 37.56 -19.88
N THR A 107 -9.02 37.57 -20.01
CA THR A 107 -9.85 36.38 -19.83
C THR A 107 -10.25 35.77 -21.17
N HIS A 108 -10.36 34.44 -21.20
CA HIS A 108 -10.74 33.63 -22.36
C HIS A 108 -11.66 32.48 -21.94
N GLU A 109 -12.22 31.74 -22.91
CA GLU A 109 -12.99 30.52 -22.63
C GLU A 109 -12.15 29.49 -21.86
N TRP A 110 -12.77 28.71 -20.98
CA TRP A 110 -12.07 27.72 -20.17
C TRP A 110 -11.40 26.66 -21.07
N ARG A 111 -10.07 26.60 -21.05
CA ARG A 111 -9.27 25.71 -21.89
C ARG A 111 -8.23 24.97 -21.06
N CYS A 112 -7.91 23.75 -21.47
CA CYS A 112 -6.78 22.98 -20.95
C CYS A 112 -5.66 22.96 -21.98
N GLU A 113 -4.43 23.03 -21.49
CA GLU A 113 -3.23 22.91 -22.33
C GLU A 113 -2.18 22.00 -21.67
N PRO A 114 -1.28 21.38 -22.44
CA PRO A 114 -0.20 20.58 -21.90
C PRO A 114 0.65 21.39 -20.92
N PHE A 115 0.92 20.83 -19.74
CA PHE A 115 1.61 21.51 -18.65
C PHE A 115 2.94 22.15 -19.09
N GLU A 116 3.72 21.46 -19.92
CA GLU A 116 4.98 21.98 -20.44
C GLU A 116 4.81 23.25 -21.28
N GLN A 117 3.72 23.35 -22.07
CA GLN A 117 3.41 24.52 -22.90
C GLN A 117 2.91 25.68 -22.05
N TYR A 118 2.08 25.41 -21.03
CA TYR A 118 1.66 26.40 -20.03
C TYR A 118 2.88 26.99 -19.32
N VAL A 119 3.79 26.15 -18.79
CA VAL A 119 4.95 26.63 -18.05
C VAL A 119 5.94 27.37 -18.97
N ASP A 120 6.11 26.95 -20.22
CA ASP A 120 6.91 27.70 -21.19
C ASP A 120 6.30 29.07 -21.53
N ARG A 121 4.97 29.19 -21.65
CA ARG A 121 4.30 30.49 -21.82
C ARG A 121 4.41 31.37 -20.58
N PHE A 122 4.17 30.80 -19.40
CA PHE A 122 4.29 31.51 -18.12
C PHE A 122 5.72 32.02 -17.91
N GLN A 123 6.74 31.19 -18.15
CA GLN A 123 8.14 31.59 -18.02
C GLN A 123 8.53 32.70 -19.02
N GLN A 124 7.92 32.75 -20.21
CA GLN A 124 8.14 33.82 -21.19
C GLN A 124 7.65 35.21 -20.73
N LEU A 125 6.73 35.30 -19.75
CA LEU A 125 6.34 36.58 -19.14
C LEU A 125 7.52 37.31 -18.48
N PHE A 126 8.55 36.56 -18.10
CA PHE A 126 9.75 37.05 -17.39
C PHE A 126 11.01 36.98 -18.25
N LYS A 127 10.89 36.78 -19.57
CA LYS A 127 12.03 36.56 -20.50
C LYS A 127 13.09 37.67 -20.46
N ASP A 128 12.66 38.91 -20.19
CA ASP A 128 13.52 40.10 -20.13
C ASP A 128 14.22 40.22 -18.76
N TYR A 129 13.87 39.34 -17.82
CA TYR A 129 14.44 39.20 -16.47
C TYR A 129 14.84 37.72 -16.21
N PRO A 130 15.75 37.12 -17.00
CA PRO A 130 16.04 35.68 -16.97
C PRO A 130 16.75 35.20 -15.70
N THR A 131 17.22 36.12 -14.85
CA THR A 131 17.77 35.85 -13.51
C THR A 131 16.79 36.20 -12.39
N GLY A 132 15.57 36.63 -12.71
CA GLY A 132 14.53 36.94 -11.73
C GLY A 132 13.92 35.66 -11.13
N ASP A 133 13.50 35.74 -9.87
CA ASP A 133 13.04 34.59 -9.09
C ASP A 133 11.92 33.82 -9.82
N TRP A 134 10.92 34.52 -10.37
CA TRP A 134 9.84 33.90 -11.14
C TRP A 134 10.33 33.06 -12.33
N TYR A 135 11.30 33.56 -13.11
CA TYR A 135 11.83 32.84 -14.27
C TYR A 135 12.56 31.56 -13.85
N VAL A 136 13.39 31.64 -12.80
CA VAL A 136 14.18 30.51 -12.28
C VAL A 136 13.29 29.47 -11.59
N GLN A 137 12.30 29.93 -10.82
CA GLN A 137 11.35 29.07 -10.13
C GLN A 137 10.41 28.35 -11.10
N ALA A 138 9.86 29.02 -12.12
CA ALA A 138 9.02 28.38 -13.14
C ALA A 138 9.78 27.27 -13.89
N GLY A 139 11.02 27.54 -14.32
CA GLY A 139 11.88 26.53 -14.95
C GLY A 139 12.27 25.36 -14.03
N SER A 140 12.28 25.58 -12.71
CA SER A 140 12.51 24.52 -11.71
C SER A 140 11.25 23.70 -11.46
N ALA A 141 10.09 24.35 -11.32
CA ALA A 141 8.78 23.72 -11.20
C ALA A 141 8.47 22.82 -12.40
N LYS A 142 8.82 23.25 -13.64
CA LYS A 142 8.70 22.42 -14.84
C LYS A 142 9.37 21.05 -14.68
N LYS A 143 10.58 21.03 -14.11
CA LYS A 143 11.33 19.78 -13.88
C LYS A 143 10.73 18.97 -12.74
N MET A 144 10.37 19.61 -11.63
CA MET A 144 9.95 18.92 -10.42
C MET A 144 8.55 18.31 -10.54
N ILE A 145 7.61 18.96 -11.24
CA ILE A 145 6.31 18.34 -11.58
C ILE A 145 6.49 17.18 -12.57
N VAL A 146 7.42 17.27 -13.54
CA VAL A 146 7.73 16.14 -14.43
C VAL A 146 8.36 14.97 -13.68
N VAL A 147 9.25 15.23 -12.71
CA VAL A 147 9.77 14.21 -11.79
C VAL A 147 8.61 13.59 -11.00
N SER A 148 7.71 14.40 -10.48
CA SER A 148 6.55 13.95 -9.71
C SER A 148 5.61 13.02 -10.49
N ARG A 149 5.36 13.27 -11.79
CA ARG A 149 4.63 12.32 -12.66
C ARG A 149 5.21 10.91 -12.60
N TRP A 150 6.54 10.80 -12.60
CA TRP A 150 7.21 9.50 -12.51
C TRP A 150 7.11 8.92 -11.11
N PHE A 151 7.18 9.74 -10.07
CA PHE A 151 6.94 9.29 -8.70
C PHE A 151 5.51 8.75 -8.53
N GLU A 152 4.45 9.48 -8.87
CA GLU A 152 3.07 8.97 -8.69
C GLU A 152 2.73 7.75 -9.59
N ALA A 153 3.28 7.70 -10.80
CA ALA A 153 3.14 6.51 -11.64
C ALA A 153 3.85 5.29 -11.03
N LEU A 154 5.03 5.48 -10.41
CA LEU A 154 5.80 4.42 -9.77
C LEU A 154 5.21 4.00 -8.43
N THR A 155 4.72 4.92 -7.58
CA THR A 155 4.06 4.61 -6.29
C THR A 155 2.80 3.81 -6.50
N THR A 156 1.91 4.27 -7.38
CA THR A 156 0.68 3.56 -7.74
C THR A 156 0.99 2.16 -8.31
N SER A 157 2.00 2.06 -9.18
CA SER A 157 2.43 0.77 -9.73
C SER A 157 3.05 -0.17 -8.69
N MET A 158 3.82 0.37 -7.74
CA MET A 158 4.38 -0.39 -6.60
C MET A 158 3.27 -0.87 -5.67
N ASP A 159 2.26 -0.05 -5.39
CA ASP A 159 1.11 -0.45 -4.59
C ASP A 159 0.34 -1.61 -5.21
N MET A 160 0.07 -1.51 -6.52
CA MET A 160 -0.53 -2.60 -7.30
C MET A 160 0.30 -3.89 -7.21
N PHE A 161 1.62 -3.79 -7.36
CA PHE A 161 2.52 -4.93 -7.28
C PHE A 161 2.54 -5.56 -5.87
N PHE A 162 2.60 -4.76 -4.80
CA PHE A 162 2.62 -5.26 -3.42
C PHE A 162 1.26 -5.74 -2.93
N GLY A 163 0.14 -5.19 -3.42
CA GLY A 163 -1.20 -5.70 -3.15
C GLY A 163 -1.45 -7.06 -3.79
N VAL A 164 -1.08 -7.22 -5.07
CA VAL A 164 -1.10 -8.52 -5.76
C VAL A 164 -0.16 -9.52 -5.07
N THR A 165 1.05 -9.10 -4.70
CA THR A 165 2.00 -9.95 -3.97
C THR A 165 1.47 -10.37 -2.61
N THR A 166 0.82 -9.46 -1.87
CA THR A 166 0.16 -9.74 -0.59
C THR A 166 -0.93 -10.80 -0.75
N ALA A 167 -1.82 -10.65 -1.73
CA ALA A 167 -2.84 -11.64 -2.04
C ALA A 167 -2.24 -13.00 -2.44
N TYR A 168 -1.17 -12.99 -3.26
CA TYR A 168 -0.46 -14.19 -3.68
C TYR A 168 0.16 -14.94 -2.50
N VAL A 169 0.94 -14.27 -1.65
CA VAL A 169 1.64 -14.90 -0.50
C VAL A 169 0.64 -15.44 0.54
N VAL A 170 -0.55 -14.84 0.66
CA VAL A 170 -1.63 -15.31 1.56
C VAL A 170 -2.40 -16.50 0.98
N VAL A 171 -2.73 -16.49 -0.32
CA VAL A 171 -3.54 -17.56 -0.96
C VAL A 171 -2.70 -18.72 -1.47
N TYR A 172 -1.45 -18.48 -1.84
CA TYR A 172 -0.47 -19.45 -2.31
C TYR A 172 0.78 -19.45 -1.42
N PRO A 173 0.68 -19.81 -0.12
CA PRO A 173 1.84 -19.92 0.75
C PRO A 173 2.87 -20.91 0.20
N HIS A 174 4.14 -20.60 0.41
CA HIS A 174 5.25 -21.50 0.14
C HIS A 174 5.29 -22.63 1.18
N SER A 175 5.64 -23.86 0.79
CA SER A 175 5.68 -25.03 1.69
C SER A 175 6.77 -24.93 2.76
N ASP A 176 7.96 -24.47 2.39
CA ASP A 176 9.05 -24.07 3.29
C ASP A 176 8.69 -22.80 4.10
N PRO A 177 8.66 -22.87 5.45
CA PRO A 177 8.22 -21.78 6.33
C PRO A 177 9.21 -20.60 6.40
N ASP A 178 10.51 -20.82 6.20
CA ASP A 178 11.51 -19.75 6.19
C ASP A 178 11.34 -18.87 4.96
N LYS A 179 11.09 -19.52 3.80
CA LYS A 179 10.76 -18.81 2.55
C LYS A 179 9.43 -18.09 2.66
N GLN A 180 8.40 -18.72 3.24
CA GLN A 180 7.12 -18.05 3.46
C GLN A 180 7.25 -16.83 4.38
N THR A 181 8.06 -16.92 5.44
CA THR A 181 8.35 -15.80 6.34
C THR A 181 9.09 -14.67 5.65
N LYS A 182 10.07 -14.98 4.77
CA LYS A 182 10.75 -13.98 3.93
C LYS A 182 9.79 -13.29 2.96
N ASN A 183 8.91 -14.05 2.30
CA ASN A 183 7.90 -13.51 1.39
C ASN A 183 6.90 -12.58 2.10
N LEU A 184 6.43 -12.96 3.30
CA LEU A 184 5.56 -12.12 4.12
C LEU A 184 6.26 -10.83 4.59
N LYS A 185 7.54 -10.91 4.97
CA LYS A 185 8.35 -9.73 5.34
C LYS A 185 8.56 -8.80 4.15
N LEU A 186 8.86 -9.34 2.96
CA LEU A 186 9.02 -8.54 1.74
C LEU A 186 7.72 -7.82 1.35
N ALA A 187 6.59 -8.53 1.39
CA ALA A 187 5.28 -7.94 1.16
C ALA A 187 4.99 -6.81 2.15
N LEU A 188 5.16 -7.05 3.46
CA LEU A 188 4.94 -6.04 4.49
C LEU A 188 5.85 -4.81 4.32
N ILE A 189 7.12 -5.01 3.97
CA ILE A 189 8.04 -3.90 3.69
C ILE A 189 7.52 -3.06 2.51
N GLY A 190 7.15 -3.69 1.39
CA GLY A 190 6.58 -2.98 0.25
C GLY A 190 5.32 -2.17 0.59
N VAL A 191 4.37 -2.82 1.28
CA VAL A 191 3.12 -2.21 1.78
C VAL A 191 3.38 -0.96 2.64
N LEU A 192 4.43 -0.98 3.48
CA LEU A 192 4.78 0.14 4.37
C LEU A 192 5.58 1.24 3.67
N LEU A 193 6.35 0.91 2.63
CA LEU A 193 7.14 1.89 1.88
C LEU A 193 6.25 2.73 0.96
N THR A 194 5.31 2.12 0.23
CA THR A 194 4.40 2.80 -0.72
C THR A 194 3.85 4.15 -0.23
N PRO A 195 3.13 4.24 0.92
CA PRO A 195 2.56 5.51 1.38
C PRO A 195 3.60 6.56 1.76
N VAL A 196 4.83 6.16 2.11
CA VAL A 196 5.93 7.10 2.41
C VAL A 196 6.37 7.82 1.14
N TRP A 197 6.44 7.12 -0.01
CA TRP A 197 6.77 7.76 -1.28
C TRP A 197 5.64 8.68 -1.76
N THR A 198 4.36 8.30 -1.58
CA THR A 198 3.23 9.19 -1.88
C THR A 198 3.34 10.50 -1.09
N ILE A 199 3.64 10.44 0.21
CA ILE A 199 3.88 11.64 1.03
C ILE A 199 5.04 12.48 0.46
N CYS A 200 6.18 11.86 0.14
CA CYS A 200 7.33 12.58 -0.42
C CYS A 200 7.00 13.27 -1.74
N ASP A 201 6.20 12.64 -2.61
CA ASP A 201 5.77 13.23 -3.86
C ASP A 201 4.82 14.43 -3.66
N GLN A 202 3.82 14.30 -2.79
CA GLN A 202 2.92 15.41 -2.44
C GLN A 202 3.70 16.62 -1.93
N PHE A 203 4.75 16.42 -1.10
CA PHE A 203 5.63 17.50 -0.66
C PHE A 203 6.40 18.16 -1.83
N ILE A 204 6.83 17.39 -2.82
CA ILE A 204 7.44 17.94 -4.03
C ILE A 204 6.41 18.78 -4.80
N GLN A 205 5.25 18.22 -5.16
CA GLN A 205 4.25 18.92 -5.96
C GLN A 205 3.78 20.23 -5.33
N MET A 206 3.39 20.19 -4.05
CA MET A 206 2.73 21.32 -3.40
C MET A 206 3.66 22.52 -3.18
N ALA A 207 4.98 22.32 -3.23
CA ALA A 207 5.95 23.40 -3.21
C ALA A 207 6.05 24.18 -4.54
N TYR A 208 5.73 23.56 -5.68
CA TYR A 208 6.05 24.13 -7.01
C TYR A 208 4.87 24.69 -7.80
N TRP A 209 3.62 24.41 -7.43
CA TRP A 209 2.46 24.97 -8.16
C TRP A 209 2.41 26.50 -8.13
N ASN A 210 2.68 27.10 -6.96
CA ASN A 210 2.72 28.55 -6.82
C ASN A 210 3.85 29.18 -7.66
N SER A 211 4.93 28.46 -7.98
CA SER A 211 6.02 28.96 -8.84
C SER A 211 5.65 29.09 -10.32
N ILE A 212 4.46 28.63 -10.73
CA ILE A 212 3.95 28.72 -12.10
C ILE A 212 2.59 29.43 -12.20
N GLY A 213 2.25 30.28 -11.22
CA GLY A 213 1.00 31.05 -11.26
C GLY A 213 -0.24 30.32 -10.73
N VAL A 214 -0.16 29.02 -10.42
CA VAL A 214 -1.33 28.19 -10.08
C VAL A 214 -1.49 28.07 -8.56
N GLY A 215 -2.67 28.46 -8.04
CA GLY A 215 -2.98 28.33 -6.62
C GLY A 215 -2.64 29.57 -5.79
N ILE A 216 -2.54 30.74 -6.43
CA ILE A 216 -2.05 32.00 -5.83
C ILE A 216 -3.20 32.98 -5.53
N PHE A 217 -4.27 32.99 -6.36
CA PHE A 217 -5.27 34.06 -6.33
C PHE A 217 -6.62 33.62 -5.73
N ASN A 218 -7.09 34.25 -4.64
CA ASN A 218 -8.26 33.80 -3.86
C ASN A 218 -8.17 32.34 -3.39
N HIS A 219 -7.62 32.13 -2.19
CA HIS A 219 -7.69 30.85 -1.47
C HIS A 219 -9.09 30.58 -0.89
N GLU A 220 -10.15 30.74 -1.67
CA GLU A 220 -11.48 30.29 -1.27
C GLU A 220 -11.46 28.75 -1.19
N VAL A 221 -11.79 28.21 -0.01
CA VAL A 221 -11.68 26.76 0.29
C VAL A 221 -12.51 25.90 -0.68
N GLN A 222 -13.53 26.46 -1.33
CA GLN A 222 -14.35 25.79 -2.33
C GLN A 222 -13.69 25.69 -3.73
N THR A 223 -12.72 26.57 -4.06
CA THR A 223 -11.95 26.55 -5.31
C THR A 223 -10.49 26.14 -5.13
N TYR A 224 -10.01 26.05 -3.89
CA TYR A 224 -8.69 25.55 -3.49
C TYR A 224 -8.64 24.02 -3.63
N LEU A 225 -8.79 23.54 -4.86
CA LEU A 225 -8.98 22.12 -5.17
C LEU A 225 -7.68 21.33 -5.04
N TYR A 226 -7.60 20.54 -3.97
CA TYR A 226 -6.64 19.45 -3.78
C TYR A 226 -7.21 18.07 -4.14
N ALA A 227 -8.38 17.99 -4.78
CA ALA A 227 -9.15 16.76 -4.91
C ALA A 227 -8.33 15.56 -5.42
N SER A 228 -7.38 15.76 -6.34
CA SER A 228 -6.49 14.69 -6.81
C SER A 228 -5.49 14.25 -5.73
N GLY A 229 -4.86 15.20 -5.02
CA GLY A 229 -3.96 14.90 -3.90
C GLY A 229 -4.67 14.21 -2.74
N ASP A 230 -5.88 14.68 -2.38
CA ASP A 230 -6.72 14.05 -1.35
C ASP A 230 -7.12 12.62 -1.74
N ILE A 231 -7.49 12.38 -3.01
CA ILE A 231 -7.77 11.03 -3.51
C ILE A 231 -6.52 10.14 -3.45
N SER A 232 -5.36 10.63 -3.91
CA SER A 232 -4.09 9.87 -3.87
C SER A 232 -3.73 9.44 -2.44
N TRP A 233 -3.82 10.38 -1.49
CA TRP A 233 -3.61 10.15 -0.06
C TRP A 233 -4.62 9.17 0.55
N ILE A 234 -5.93 9.41 0.38
CA ILE A 234 -6.99 8.58 0.98
C ILE A 234 -6.92 7.15 0.43
N SER A 235 -6.72 7.00 -0.88
CA SER A 235 -6.51 5.69 -1.52
C SER A 235 -5.30 4.98 -0.92
N SER A 236 -4.13 5.63 -0.87
CA SER A 236 -2.91 5.05 -0.28
C SER A 236 -3.11 4.57 1.17
N VAL A 237 -3.89 5.30 1.98
CA VAL A 237 -4.24 4.90 3.36
C VAL A 237 -5.21 3.71 3.39
N ILE A 238 -6.21 3.68 2.51
CA ILE A 238 -7.14 2.55 2.37
C ILE A 238 -6.39 1.29 1.96
N ASP A 239 -5.49 1.40 0.97
CA ASP A 239 -4.71 0.30 0.42
C ASP A 239 -3.73 -0.27 1.46
N LEU A 240 -3.06 0.59 2.23
CA LEU A 240 -2.28 0.20 3.41
C LEU A 240 -3.11 -0.61 4.41
N ILE A 241 -4.30 -0.12 4.79
CA ILE A 241 -5.19 -0.80 5.75
C ILE A 241 -5.63 -2.15 5.21
N LEU A 242 -6.05 -2.23 3.94
CA LEU A 242 -6.51 -3.46 3.29
C LEU A 242 -5.39 -4.51 3.19
N GLN A 243 -4.20 -4.12 2.76
CA GLN A 243 -3.07 -5.03 2.58
C GLN A 243 -2.53 -5.53 3.94
N VAL A 244 -2.33 -4.65 4.93
CA VAL A 244 -1.93 -5.05 6.29
C VAL A 244 -2.99 -5.95 6.94
N SER A 245 -4.28 -5.63 6.77
CA SER A 245 -5.37 -6.46 7.29
C SER A 245 -5.40 -7.84 6.64
N CYS A 246 -5.10 -7.94 5.33
CA CYS A 246 -5.00 -9.22 4.63
C CYS A 246 -3.82 -10.06 5.12
N LEU A 247 -2.63 -9.46 5.29
CA LEU A 247 -1.45 -10.12 5.85
C LEU A 247 -1.75 -10.63 7.28
N ALA A 248 -2.29 -9.77 8.15
CA ALA A 248 -2.64 -10.13 9.52
C ALA A 248 -3.71 -11.22 9.59
N PHE A 249 -4.71 -11.18 8.71
CA PHE A 249 -5.74 -12.22 8.60
C PHE A 249 -5.15 -13.55 8.13
N GLY A 250 -4.30 -13.54 7.10
CA GLY A 250 -3.58 -14.72 6.61
C GLY A 250 -2.72 -15.38 7.68
N VAL A 251 -1.90 -14.60 8.40
CA VAL A 251 -1.07 -15.07 9.51
C VAL A 251 -1.94 -15.67 10.63
N ARG A 252 -2.96 -14.95 11.12
CA ARG A 252 -3.88 -15.47 12.17
C ARG A 252 -4.60 -16.76 11.74
N ARG A 253 -4.97 -16.86 10.46
CA ARG A 253 -5.63 -18.05 9.90
C ARG A 253 -4.68 -19.25 9.85
N ALA A 254 -3.43 -19.04 9.43
CA ALA A 254 -2.39 -20.06 9.41
C ALA A 254 -2.04 -20.58 10.82
N TRP A 255 -1.92 -19.68 11.80
CA TRP A 255 -1.73 -20.02 13.21
C TRP A 255 -2.86 -20.90 13.73
N ARG A 256 -4.12 -20.47 13.59
CA ARG A 256 -5.27 -21.27 14.07
C ARG A 256 -5.34 -22.65 13.40
N LEU A 257 -4.94 -22.78 12.13
CA LEU A 257 -4.86 -24.06 11.44
C LEU A 257 -3.73 -24.97 11.98
N LYS A 258 -2.59 -24.41 12.41
CA LYS A 258 -1.55 -25.16 13.14
C LYS A 258 -2.08 -25.66 14.49
N ASP A 259 -2.74 -24.78 15.26
CA ASP A 259 -3.32 -25.13 16.58
C ASP A 259 -4.41 -26.22 16.44
N GLU A 260 -5.33 -26.07 15.47
CA GLU A 260 -6.36 -27.06 15.16
C GLU A 260 -5.77 -28.41 14.72
N ALA A 261 -4.62 -28.43 14.06
CA ALA A 261 -3.93 -29.65 13.64
C ALA A 261 -3.19 -30.32 14.80
N ALA A 262 -2.46 -29.55 15.62
CA ALA A 262 -1.75 -30.07 16.78
C ALA A 262 -2.72 -30.60 17.85
N ALA A 263 -3.83 -29.90 18.11
CA ALA A 263 -4.88 -30.38 19.00
C ALA A 263 -5.47 -31.73 18.55
N LYS A 264 -5.64 -31.95 17.23
CA LYS A 264 -6.05 -33.26 16.67
C LYS A 264 -4.98 -34.34 16.81
N ALA A 265 -3.70 -33.97 16.82
CA ALA A 265 -2.57 -34.86 17.07
C ALA A 265 -2.29 -35.09 18.57
N GLY A 266 -3.05 -34.46 19.49
CA GLY A 266 -2.78 -34.51 20.93
C GLY A 266 -1.55 -33.69 21.38
N ILE A 267 -0.98 -32.87 20.50
CA ILE A 267 0.21 -32.05 20.75
C ILE A 267 -0.23 -30.64 21.15
N LYS A 268 0.38 -30.11 22.22
CA LYS A 268 0.14 -28.72 22.65
C LYS A 268 1.31 -27.85 22.18
N ILE A 269 1.11 -27.07 21.11
CA ILE A 269 2.08 -26.07 20.65
C ILE A 269 2.28 -25.04 21.78
N THR A 270 3.54 -24.72 22.11
CA THR A 270 3.86 -23.60 22.98
C THR A 270 4.34 -22.41 22.14
N SER A 271 4.29 -21.19 22.69
CA SER A 271 4.64 -19.97 21.96
C SER A 271 6.12 -19.86 21.55
N HIS A 272 6.94 -20.86 21.85
CA HIS A 272 8.36 -20.94 21.48
C HIS A 272 8.62 -21.83 20.25
N ASP A 273 7.62 -22.57 19.75
CA ASP A 273 7.78 -23.55 18.67
C ASP A 273 7.44 -22.98 17.27
N ALA A 274 7.65 -21.67 17.04
CA ALA A 274 7.05 -20.93 15.92
C ALA A 274 7.96 -19.87 15.25
#